data_AF-A0A944UIE1-F1
#
_entry.id   AF-A0A944UIE1-F1
#
_cell.length_a   1.000
_cell.length_b   1.000
_cell.length_c   1.000
_cell.angle_alpha   90.00
_cell.angle_beta   90.00
_cell.angle_gamma   90.00
#
_symmetry.space_group_name_H-M   'P 1'
#
loop_
_entity.id
_entity.type
_entity.pdbx_description
1 polymer ?
#
loop_
_entity_poly.entity_id
_entity_poly.type
_entity_poly.pdbx_seq_one_letter_code
_entity_poly.pdbx_strand_id
1 'polypeptide(L)'
;IFAAAISSLDSILAALSQTTISLFSKKDASQAKISKELVYSRLLVVFWGVTLSAFAIELDSLRGKVNVVVLAFGMVSYTTGPMLGMFLAAIFTPKVQVKGLALGFALSFALVAYLRPDIYQILLNFDLITQAQALKWSGLKEVTGKLKPTINTAWAWPVTVFLTWGTALCLPRKTK
;
A
#
# COMPACT_ATOMS: atom_id res chain seq x y z
N ILE A 1 -8.53 -21.07 15.94
CA ILE A 1 -7.84 -19.79 15.62
C ILE A 1 -6.55 -20.05 14.84
N PHE A 2 -5.62 -20.89 15.32
CA PHE A 2 -4.39 -21.22 14.57
C PHE A 2 -4.64 -21.77 13.16
N ALA A 3 -5.56 -22.71 12.97
CA ALA A 3 -5.90 -23.23 11.63
C ALA A 3 -6.38 -22.13 10.66
N ALA A 4 -7.20 -21.18 11.14
CA ALA A 4 -7.66 -20.06 10.33
C ALA A 4 -6.52 -19.08 9.97
N ALA A 5 -5.60 -18.83 10.92
CA ALA A 5 -4.42 -18.02 10.68
C ALA A 5 -3.47 -18.67 9.66
N ILE A 6 -3.21 -19.97 9.79
CA ILE A 6 -2.38 -20.75 8.85
C ILE A 6 -2.99 -20.77 7.46
N SER A 7 -4.31 -21.01 7.35
CA SER A 7 -5.00 -21.00 6.06
C SER A 7 -4.98 -19.62 5.39
N SER A 8 -5.13 -18.54 6.15
CA SER A 8 -5.02 -17.18 5.61
C SER A 8 -3.59 -16.87 5.15
N LEU A 9 -2.60 -17.31 5.93
CA LEU A 9 -1.18 -17.13 5.64
C LEU A 9 -0.75 -17.88 4.37
N ASP A 10 -1.24 -19.11 4.17
CA ASP A 10 -1.00 -19.89 2.94
C ASP A 10 -1.47 -19.12 1.69
N SER A 11 -2.70 -18.61 1.73
CA SER A 11 -3.27 -17.80 0.65
C SER A 11 -2.47 -16.50 0.40
N ILE A 12 -2.06 -15.79 1.46
CA ILE A 12 -1.25 -14.57 1.34
C ILE A 12 0.12 -14.87 0.71
N LEU A 13 0.81 -15.91 1.16
CA LEU A 13 2.12 -16.29 0.61
C LEU A 13 2.03 -16.70 -0.85
N ALA A 14 0.99 -17.44 -1.22
CA ALA A 14 0.72 -17.80 -2.62
C ALA A 14 0.47 -16.55 -3.47
N ALA A 15 -0.38 -15.63 -3.00
CA ALA A 15 -0.69 -14.39 -3.72
C ALA A 15 0.53 -13.47 -3.89
N LEU A 16 1.36 -13.32 -2.84
CA LEU A 16 2.60 -12.52 -2.90
C LEU A 16 3.62 -13.12 -3.87
N SER A 17 3.80 -14.44 -3.82
CA SER A 17 4.68 -15.16 -4.75
C SER A 17 4.23 -14.95 -6.20
N GLN A 18 2.95 -15.17 -6.49
CA GLN A 18 2.39 -14.99 -7.83
C GLN A 18 2.49 -13.54 -8.32
N THR A 19 2.17 -12.57 -7.46
CA THR A 19 2.27 -11.15 -7.81
C THR A 19 3.71 -10.78 -8.14
N THR A 20 4.68 -11.25 -7.34
CA THR A 20 6.11 -10.99 -7.58
C THR A 20 6.57 -11.59 -8.91
N ILE A 21 6.19 -12.83 -9.22
CA ILE A 21 6.52 -13.46 -10.51
C ILE A 21 5.92 -12.69 -11.67
N SER A 22 4.66 -12.23 -11.54
CA SER A 22 3.95 -11.54 -12.61
C SER A 22 4.63 -10.24 -13.06
N LEU A 23 5.39 -9.59 -12.16
CA LEU A 23 6.15 -8.39 -12.46
C LEU A 23 7.40 -8.67 -13.32
N PHE A 24 8.00 -9.86 -13.19
CA PHE A 24 9.23 -10.22 -13.89
C PHE A 24 9.03 -11.18 -15.07
N SER A 25 7.90 -11.91 -15.10
CA SER A 25 7.63 -12.85 -16.17
C SER A 25 7.16 -12.13 -17.43
N LYS A 26 7.98 -12.20 -18.50
CA LYS A 26 7.53 -11.93 -19.86
C LYS A 26 6.61 -13.07 -20.32
N LYS A 27 5.55 -12.79 -21.10
CA LYS A 27 4.55 -13.76 -21.61
C LYS A 27 5.13 -14.80 -22.61
N ASP A 28 6.27 -15.39 -22.31
CA ASP A 28 6.83 -16.50 -23.08
C ASP A 28 6.40 -17.83 -22.46
N ALA A 29 5.75 -18.67 -23.26
CA ALA A 29 5.08 -19.91 -22.85
C ALA A 29 5.90 -21.18 -23.14
N SER A 30 7.23 -21.10 -23.04
CA SER A 30 8.08 -22.30 -23.16
C SER A 30 7.86 -23.24 -21.97
N GLN A 31 7.74 -24.54 -22.20
CA GLN A 31 7.57 -25.56 -21.15
C GLN A 31 8.75 -25.57 -20.15
N ALA A 32 9.97 -25.28 -20.62
CA ALA A 32 11.15 -25.12 -19.78
C ALA A 32 11.11 -23.84 -18.91
N LYS A 33 10.32 -22.85 -19.29
CA LYS A 33 10.09 -21.62 -18.51
C LYS A 33 9.03 -21.83 -17.44
N ILE A 34 7.97 -22.60 -17.73
CA ILE A 34 6.93 -22.96 -16.75
C ILE A 34 7.53 -23.74 -15.57
N SER A 35 8.39 -24.73 -15.84
CA SER A 35 9.02 -25.52 -14.77
C SER A 35 9.95 -24.66 -13.89
N LYS A 36 10.70 -23.73 -14.50
CA LYS A 36 11.51 -22.76 -13.76
C LYS A 36 10.65 -21.80 -12.95
N GLU A 37 9.56 -21.28 -13.50
CA GLU A 37 8.62 -20.39 -12.78
C GLU A 37 7.99 -21.07 -11.56
N LEU A 38 7.69 -22.37 -11.64
CA LEU A 38 7.23 -23.15 -10.48
C LEU A 38 8.27 -23.21 -9.35
N VAL A 39 9.54 -23.43 -9.69
CA VAL A 39 10.63 -23.42 -8.69
C VAL A 39 10.78 -22.03 -8.08
N TYR A 40 10.78 -20.97 -8.91
CA TYR A 40 10.81 -19.59 -8.42
C TYR A 40 9.63 -19.25 -7.53
N SER A 41 8.43 -19.76 -7.83
CA SER A 41 7.24 -19.53 -7.01
C SER A 41 7.41 -20.12 -5.61
N ARG A 42 7.94 -21.33 -5.51
CA ARG A 42 8.22 -21.97 -4.21
C ARG A 42 9.29 -21.22 -3.44
N LEU A 43 10.36 -20.78 -4.10
CA LEU A 43 11.41 -19.96 -3.47
C LEU A 43 10.85 -18.63 -2.97
N LEU A 44 9.97 -17.99 -3.73
CA LEU A 44 9.32 -16.74 -3.34
C LEU A 44 8.36 -16.92 -2.17
N VAL A 45 7.66 -18.06 -2.07
CA VAL A 45 6.84 -18.39 -0.88
C VAL A 45 7.72 -18.45 0.37
N VAL A 46 8.87 -19.12 0.30
CA VAL A 46 9.82 -19.19 1.43
C VAL A 46 10.38 -17.80 1.75
N PHE A 47 10.78 -17.03 0.74
CA PHE A 47 11.29 -15.67 0.90
C PHE A 47 10.30 -14.74 1.60
N TRP A 48 9.04 -14.72 1.14
CA TRP A 48 7.98 -13.92 1.76
C TRP A 48 7.64 -14.43 3.16
N GLY A 49 7.67 -15.75 3.40
CA GLY A 49 7.49 -16.33 4.72
C GLY A 49 8.53 -15.81 5.72
N VAL A 50 9.81 -15.88 5.37
CA VAL A 50 10.91 -15.35 6.21
C VAL A 50 10.77 -13.85 6.42
N THR A 51 10.47 -13.09 5.36
CA THR A 51 10.31 -11.63 5.43
C THR A 51 9.16 -11.23 6.35
N LEU A 52 7.99 -11.89 6.24
CA LEU A 52 6.84 -11.63 7.11
C LEU A 52 7.09 -12.05 8.55
N SER A 53 7.82 -13.15 8.79
CA SER A 53 8.25 -13.53 10.15
C SER A 53 9.18 -12.50 10.77
N ALA A 54 10.15 -11.97 10.02
CA ALA A 54 11.02 -10.90 10.49
C ALA A 54 10.22 -9.63 10.82
N PHE A 55 9.27 -9.24 9.96
CA PHE A 55 8.40 -8.09 10.21
C PHE A 55 7.48 -8.29 11.44
N ALA A 56 7.01 -9.52 11.68
CA ALA A 56 6.22 -9.83 12.87
C ALA A 56 7.04 -9.66 14.17
N ILE A 57 8.31 -10.07 14.17
CA ILE A 57 9.23 -9.87 15.31
C ILE A 57 9.45 -8.38 15.56
N GLU A 58 9.68 -7.59 14.51
CA GLU A 58 9.86 -6.14 14.61
C GLU A 58 8.62 -5.47 15.19
N LEU A 59 7.42 -5.82 14.71
CA LEU A 59 6.17 -5.29 15.22
C LEU A 59 5.88 -5.69 16.68
N ASP A 60 6.30 -6.88 17.11
CA ASP A 60 6.16 -7.30 18.51
C ASP A 60 7.01 -6.44 19.45
N SER A 61 8.22 -6.03 19.01
CA SER A 61 9.06 -5.09 19.76
C SER A 61 8.41 -3.71 19.96
N LEU A 62 7.50 -3.32 19.06
CA LEU A 62 6.79 -2.03 19.08
C LEU A 62 5.43 -2.09 19.80
N ARG A 63 4.96 -3.27 20.20
CA ARG A 63 3.61 -3.51 20.74
C ARG A 63 3.26 -2.68 21.97
N GLY A 64 4.24 -2.29 22.78
CA GLY A 64 4.07 -1.43 23.96
C GLY A 64 4.07 0.07 23.67
N LYS A 65 4.51 0.48 22.47
CA LYS A 65 4.67 1.90 22.08
C LYS A 65 3.64 2.33 21.04
N VAL A 66 3.22 1.41 20.18
CA VAL A 66 2.32 1.67 19.05
C VAL A 66 1.20 0.65 19.02
N ASN A 67 -0.02 1.10 18.77
CA ASN A 67 -1.13 0.20 18.48
C ASN A 67 -0.95 -0.37 17.07
N VAL A 68 -0.38 -1.58 16.99
CA VAL A 68 -0.06 -2.28 15.74
C VAL A 68 -1.28 -2.45 14.84
N VAL A 69 -2.47 -2.65 15.42
CA VAL A 69 -3.72 -2.78 14.66
C VAL A 69 -4.09 -1.46 13.99
N VAL A 70 -4.02 -0.36 14.72
CA VAL A 70 -4.27 0.99 14.17
C VAL A 70 -3.24 1.34 13.10
N LEU A 71 -1.97 1.00 13.31
CA LEU A 71 -0.91 1.21 12.33
C LEU A 71 -1.20 0.40 11.04
N ALA A 72 -1.53 -0.88 11.17
CA ALA A 72 -1.83 -1.73 10.02
C ALA A 72 -3.02 -1.21 9.20
N PHE A 73 -4.14 -0.88 9.86
CA PHE A 73 -5.29 -0.25 9.19
C PHE A 73 -4.95 1.14 8.64
N GLY A 74 -4.03 1.86 9.28
CA GLY A 74 -3.49 3.11 8.77
C GLY A 74 -2.77 2.93 7.45
N MET A 75 -1.83 1.99 7.37
CA MET A 75 -1.07 1.70 6.16
C MET A 75 -1.97 1.23 5.00
N VAL A 76 -2.99 0.41 5.28
CA VAL A 76 -3.96 -0.06 4.25
C VAL A 76 -4.73 1.11 3.61
N SER A 77 -4.96 2.18 4.36
CA SER A 77 -5.70 3.34 3.84
C SER A 77 -4.98 4.12 2.72
N TYR A 78 -3.65 3.96 2.60
CA TYR A 78 -2.85 4.62 1.55
C TYR A 78 -3.07 3.98 0.18
N THR A 79 -3.39 2.69 0.12
CA THR A 79 -3.45 1.92 -1.14
C THR A 79 -4.88 1.56 -1.54
N THR A 80 -5.79 1.41 -0.59
CA THR A 80 -7.16 0.92 -0.86
C THR A 80 -7.92 1.82 -1.82
N GLY A 81 -7.89 3.14 -1.61
CA GLY A 81 -8.57 4.09 -2.48
C GLY A 81 -8.02 4.10 -3.91
N PRO A 82 -6.69 4.26 -4.09
CA PRO A 82 -6.08 4.17 -5.42
C PRO A 82 -6.29 2.84 -6.14
N MET A 83 -6.26 1.70 -5.44
CA MET A 83 -6.55 0.38 -6.03
C MET A 83 -7.97 0.32 -6.60
N LEU A 84 -8.95 0.82 -5.85
CA LEU A 84 -10.33 0.90 -6.34
C LEU A 84 -10.46 1.90 -7.51
N GLY A 85 -9.76 3.03 -7.48
CA GLY A 85 -9.71 3.97 -8.60
C GLY A 85 -9.11 3.36 -9.88
N MET A 86 -8.02 2.60 -9.74
CA MET A 86 -7.42 1.84 -10.84
C MET A 86 -8.37 0.77 -11.38
N PHE A 87 -9.10 0.07 -10.50
CA PHE A 87 -10.10 -0.91 -10.88
C PHE A 87 -11.26 -0.29 -11.68
N LEU A 88 -11.79 0.85 -11.23
CA LEU A 88 -12.82 1.60 -11.97
C LEU A 88 -12.31 2.09 -13.33
N ALA A 89 -11.08 2.59 -13.39
CA ALA A 89 -10.46 3.00 -14.64
C ALA A 89 -10.32 1.83 -15.63
N ALA A 90 -9.98 0.63 -15.15
CA ALA A 90 -9.85 -0.56 -15.98
C ALA A 90 -11.21 -1.02 -16.58
N ILE A 91 -12.31 -0.87 -15.83
CA ILE A 91 -13.65 -1.26 -16.29
C ILE A 91 -14.27 -0.19 -17.21
N PHE A 92 -14.27 1.07 -16.76
CA PHE A 92 -15.06 2.13 -17.40
C PHE A 92 -14.25 2.99 -18.36
N THR A 93 -12.92 2.90 -18.38
CA THR A 93 -12.07 3.82 -19.16
C THR A 93 -10.97 3.06 -19.92
N PRO A 94 -11.31 2.37 -21.03
CA PRO A 94 -10.38 1.49 -21.75
C PRO A 94 -9.18 2.20 -22.41
N LYS A 95 -9.18 3.54 -22.47
CA LYS A 95 -8.12 4.36 -23.11
C LYS A 95 -7.16 5.03 -22.12
N VAL A 96 -7.13 4.62 -20.86
CA VAL A 96 -6.27 5.24 -19.83
C VAL A 96 -4.79 4.88 -20.04
N GLN A 97 -3.90 5.85 -19.80
CA GLN A 97 -2.46 5.61 -19.72
C GLN A 97 -2.02 5.21 -18.31
N VAL A 98 -1.08 4.26 -18.23
CA VAL A 98 -0.41 3.86 -16.98
C VAL A 98 0.22 5.07 -16.27
N LYS A 99 0.74 6.05 -17.02
CA LYS A 99 1.32 7.29 -16.46
C LYS A 99 0.28 8.12 -15.69
N GLY A 100 -0.96 8.20 -16.19
CA GLY A 100 -2.04 8.92 -15.51
C GLY A 100 -2.46 8.23 -14.22
N LEU A 101 -2.57 6.90 -14.23
CA LEU A 101 -2.85 6.12 -13.02
C LEU A 101 -1.71 6.23 -12.00
N ALA A 102 -0.45 6.20 -12.44
CA ALA A 102 0.71 6.35 -11.56
C ALA A 102 0.75 7.75 -10.91
N LEU A 103 0.45 8.81 -11.66
CA LEU A 103 0.33 10.15 -11.12
C LEU A 103 -0.82 10.25 -10.10
N GLY A 104 -1.98 9.67 -10.43
CA GLY A 104 -3.13 9.59 -9.54
C GLY A 104 -2.85 8.87 -8.23
N PHE A 105 -2.14 7.75 -8.31
CA PHE A 105 -1.65 7.01 -7.15
C PHE A 105 -0.71 7.88 -6.31
N ALA A 106 0.27 8.54 -6.92
CA ALA A 106 1.23 9.38 -6.20
C ALA A 106 0.55 10.55 -5.48
N LEU A 107 -0.39 11.23 -6.14
CA LEU A 107 -1.17 12.32 -5.54
C LEU A 107 -2.07 11.81 -4.41
N SER A 108 -2.69 10.65 -4.59
CA SER A 108 -3.52 10.03 -3.56
C SER A 108 -2.71 9.61 -2.34
N PHE A 109 -1.54 9.02 -2.56
CA PHE A 109 -0.61 8.66 -1.50
C PHE A 109 -0.16 9.90 -0.72
N ALA A 110 0.23 10.97 -1.42
CA ALA A 110 0.63 12.23 -0.82
C ALA A 110 -0.51 12.87 0.01
N LEU A 111 -1.75 12.81 -0.49
CA LEU A 111 -2.93 13.30 0.23
C LEU A 111 -3.13 12.56 1.55
N VAL A 112 -3.09 11.21 1.53
CA VAL A 112 -3.26 10.41 2.75
C VAL A 112 -2.09 10.66 3.71
N ALA A 113 -0.86 10.74 3.20
CA ALA A 113 0.34 11.06 3.97
C ALA A 113 0.24 12.42 4.66
N TYR A 114 -0.38 13.41 4.02
CA TYR A 114 -0.58 14.73 4.61
C TYR A 114 -1.66 14.73 5.71
N LEU A 115 -2.71 13.93 5.54
CA LEU A 115 -3.87 13.90 6.44
C LEU A 115 -3.74 12.97 7.64
N ARG A 116 -2.92 11.92 7.53
CA ARG A 116 -2.77 10.91 8.59
C ARG A 116 -1.48 11.08 9.39
N PRO A 117 -1.51 10.78 10.70
CA PRO A 117 -0.35 10.91 11.56
C PRO A 117 0.65 9.75 11.40
N ASP A 118 0.28 8.64 10.75
CA ASP A 118 1.05 7.38 10.75
C ASP A 118 2.51 7.58 10.32
N ILE A 119 2.74 8.26 9.19
CA ILE A 119 4.11 8.54 8.69
C ILE A 119 4.87 9.47 9.64
N TYR A 120 4.22 10.50 10.18
CA TYR A 120 4.87 11.43 11.11
C TYR A 120 5.21 10.77 12.44
N GLN A 121 4.36 9.87 12.93
CA GLN A 121 4.61 9.08 14.14
C GLN A 121 5.82 8.16 13.95
N ILE A 122 5.95 7.53 12.78
CA ILE A 122 7.14 6.74 12.43
C ILE A 122 8.39 7.63 12.42
N LEU A 123 8.34 8.78 11.73
CA LEU A 123 9.48 9.71 11.66
C LEU A 123 9.88 10.27 13.03
N LEU A 124 8.90 10.52 13.92
CA LEU A 124 9.14 10.92 15.31
C LEU A 124 9.80 9.79 16.11
N ASN A 125 9.36 8.54 15.94
CA ASN A 125 9.94 7.39 16.63
C ASN A 125 11.40 7.11 16.22
N PHE A 126 11.81 7.55 15.02
CA PHE A 126 13.19 7.48 14.54
C PHE A 126 14.01 8.76 14.80
N ASP A 127 13.48 9.72 15.57
CA ASP A 127 14.10 11.03 15.86
C ASP A 127 14.49 11.84 14.60
N LEU A 128 13.84 11.58 13.47
CA LEU A 128 14.14 12.24 12.18
C LEU A 128 13.50 13.62 12.06
N ILE A 129 12.42 13.89 12.79
CA ILE A 129 11.69 15.15 12.79
C ILE A 129 11.25 15.54 14.20
N THR A 130 11.06 16.83 14.46
CA THR A 130 10.46 17.32 15.71
C THR A 130 8.94 17.46 15.58
N GLN A 131 8.18 17.37 16.69
CA GLN A 131 6.72 17.56 16.66
C GLN A 131 6.31 18.91 16.05
N ALA A 132 7.07 19.98 16.30
CA ALA A 132 6.85 21.30 15.70
C ALA A 132 7.02 21.30 14.16
N GLN A 133 7.95 20.51 13.63
CA GLN A 133 8.14 20.35 12.19
C GLN A 133 7.00 19.54 11.56
N ALA A 134 6.56 18.47 12.25
CA ALA A 134 5.42 17.69 11.81
C ALA A 134 4.15 18.56 11.70
N LEU A 135 3.86 19.41 12.68
CA LEU A 135 2.70 20.31 12.65
C LEU A 135 2.80 21.40 11.58
N LYS A 136 4.00 21.84 11.22
CA LYS A 136 4.19 22.88 10.18
C LYS A 136 3.91 22.35 8.77
N TRP A 137 4.20 21.07 8.51
CA TRP A 137 4.14 20.49 7.18
C TRP A 137 2.93 19.56 6.98
N SER A 138 2.15 19.30 8.02
CA SER A 138 1.04 18.36 7.98
C SER A 138 -0.32 19.02 8.20
N GLY A 139 -1.38 18.36 7.73
CA GLY A 139 -2.76 18.73 8.01
C GLY A 139 -3.24 18.23 9.37
N LEU A 140 -2.35 18.19 10.37
CA LEU A 140 -2.60 17.60 11.69
C LEU A 140 -2.67 18.69 12.76
N LYS A 141 -3.46 18.43 13.80
CA LYS A 141 -3.50 19.25 15.02
C LYS A 141 -2.93 18.46 16.18
N GLU A 142 -2.21 19.15 17.04
CA GLU A 142 -1.84 18.60 18.34
C GLU A 142 -3.04 18.70 19.27
N VAL A 143 -3.50 17.55 19.76
CA VAL A 143 -4.52 17.49 20.80
C VAL A 143 -3.96 16.61 21.91
N THR A 144 -3.62 17.24 23.03
CA THR A 144 -3.14 16.56 24.25
C THR A 144 -1.80 15.81 24.06
N GLY A 145 -0.83 16.42 23.36
CA GLY A 145 0.50 15.82 23.13
C GLY A 145 0.52 14.70 22.09
N LYS A 146 -0.59 14.45 21.38
CA LYS A 146 -0.71 13.46 20.30
C LYS A 146 -1.13 14.13 19.00
N LEU A 147 -0.52 13.72 17.89
CA LEU A 147 -0.92 14.16 16.55
C LEU A 147 -2.28 13.56 16.19
N LYS A 148 -3.28 14.40 15.92
CA LYS A 148 -4.59 13.97 15.43
C LYS A 148 -4.91 14.60 14.07
N PRO A 149 -5.62 13.87 13.18
CA PRO A 149 -6.12 14.46 11.95
C PRO A 149 -7.02 15.66 12.22
N THR A 150 -6.82 16.74 11.48
CA THR A 150 -7.68 17.93 11.57
C THR A 150 -9.01 17.72 10.86
N ILE A 151 -9.00 16.86 9.83
CA ILE A 151 -10.14 16.55 8.96
C ILE A 151 -10.52 15.08 9.20
N ASN A 152 -11.80 14.76 9.07
CA ASN A 152 -12.27 13.39 9.13
C ASN A 152 -11.65 12.55 8.00
N THR A 153 -10.69 11.69 8.35
CA THR A 153 -9.98 10.81 7.42
C THR A 153 -10.85 9.71 6.82
N ALA A 154 -12.09 9.52 7.29
CA ALA A 154 -13.04 8.60 6.67
C ALA A 154 -13.35 8.96 5.22
N TRP A 155 -13.25 10.23 4.85
CA TRP A 155 -13.46 10.70 3.47
C TRP A 155 -12.19 10.68 2.61
N ALA A 156 -11.05 10.25 3.14
CA ALA A 156 -9.84 10.13 2.33
C ALA A 156 -9.98 9.03 1.27
N TRP A 157 -10.66 7.93 1.58
CA TRP A 157 -10.77 6.80 0.63
C TRP A 157 -11.62 7.13 -0.61
N PRO A 158 -12.80 7.79 -0.56
CA PRO A 158 -13.52 8.14 -1.78
C PRO A 158 -12.78 9.21 -2.59
N VAL A 159 -12.17 10.18 -1.91
CA VAL A 159 -11.41 11.25 -2.58
C VAL A 159 -10.24 10.67 -3.37
N THR A 160 -9.47 9.74 -2.78
CA THR A 160 -8.35 9.09 -3.46
C THR A 160 -8.77 8.18 -4.62
N VAL A 161 -9.95 7.55 -4.54
CA VAL A 161 -10.55 6.80 -5.66
C VAL A 161 -10.77 7.72 -6.85
N PHE A 162 -11.52 8.81 -6.65
CA PHE A 162 -11.86 9.74 -7.73
C PHE A 162 -10.64 10.54 -8.22
N LEU A 163 -9.68 10.82 -7.34
CA LEU A 163 -8.41 11.44 -7.73
C LEU A 163 -7.60 10.53 -8.65
N THR A 164 -7.47 9.25 -8.28
CA THR A 164 -6.73 8.27 -9.11
C THR A 164 -7.44 7.99 -10.43
N TRP A 165 -8.76 7.87 -10.41
CA TRP A 165 -9.54 7.65 -11.64
C TRP A 165 -9.61 8.90 -12.53
N GLY A 166 -9.78 10.09 -11.93
CA GLY A 166 -9.87 11.36 -12.64
C GLY A 166 -8.56 11.76 -13.33
N THR A 167 -7.42 11.59 -12.67
CA THR A 167 -6.10 11.82 -13.29
C THR A 167 -5.83 10.87 -14.46
N ALA A 168 -6.37 9.66 -14.41
CA ALA A 168 -6.35 8.71 -15.51
C ALA A 168 -7.18 9.17 -16.73
N LEU A 169 -8.31 9.86 -16.51
CA LEU A 169 -9.14 10.44 -17.58
C LEU A 169 -8.45 11.63 -18.26
N CYS A 170 -7.73 12.45 -17.51
CA CYS A 170 -7.06 13.65 -18.04
C CYS A 170 -5.86 13.34 -18.95
N LEU A 171 -5.30 12.13 -18.89
CA LEU A 171 -4.15 11.69 -19.70
C LEU A 171 -4.54 10.49 -20.59
N PRO A 172 -5.43 10.70 -21.59
CA PRO A 172 -5.85 9.63 -22.48
C PRO A 172 -4.69 9.16 -23.36
N ARG A 173 -4.67 7.86 -23.64
CA ARG A 173 -3.66 7.23 -24.51
C ARG A 173 -3.77 7.83 -25.90
N LYS A 174 -2.74 8.56 -26.34
CA LYS A 174 -2.59 8.94 -27.76
C LYS A 174 -2.66 7.66 -28.60
N THR A 175 -3.74 7.50 -29.35
CA THR A 175 -3.83 6.53 -30.44
C THR A 175 -2.74 6.89 -31.44
N LYS A 176 -1.73 6.04 -31.56
CA LYS A 176 -0.90 5.97 -32.76
C LYS A 176 -1.65 5.12 -33.79
#